data_AF-W1WHK5-F1
#
_entry.id   AF-W1WHK5-F1
#
_cell.length_a   1.000
_cell.length_b   1.000
_cell.length_c   1.000
_cell.angle_alpha   90.00
_cell.angle_beta   90.00
_cell.angle_gamma   90.00
#
_symmetry.space_group_name_H-M   'P 1'
#
loop_
_entity.id
_entity.type
_entity.pdbx_description
1 polymer ?
#
loop_
_entity_poly.entity_id
_entity_poly.type
_entity_poly.pdbx_seq_one_letter_code
_entity_poly.pdbx_strand_id
1 'polypeptide(L)'
;FLRGEYIEAAVNLRRAIAEATEAGLLGKNIMGTGFDFELFVHTGAGRYICGEETALINSLEGRRANPRSKPPFPATSGAWGKPTCVNNVETLCNVPAILANGVEWYQNISKSKDAGTKLMGFSGRVKNPGLWELPFGTTAREILEDYAGGMRDGLKFKAWQPGGAGTDFLTEAHLDLP
;
A
#
# COMPACT_ATOMS: atom_id res chain seq x y z
N PHE A 1 -5.80 -6.13 -7.70
CA PHE A 1 -5.31 -7.49 -7.41
C PHE A 1 -5.14 -7.61 -5.91
N LEU A 2 -5.76 -8.61 -5.28
CA LEU A 2 -5.78 -8.80 -3.83
C LEU A 2 -5.07 -10.10 -3.49
N ARG A 3 -4.32 -10.11 -2.38
CA ARG A 3 -3.74 -11.34 -1.82
C ARG A 3 -4.84 -12.37 -1.51
N GLY A 4 -4.60 -13.64 -1.83
CA GLY A 4 -5.61 -14.71 -1.72
C GLY A 4 -6.08 -14.96 -0.28
N GLU A 5 -5.21 -14.76 0.69
CA GLU A 5 -5.48 -14.91 2.11
C GLU A 5 -6.41 -13.83 2.67
N TYR A 6 -6.59 -12.70 1.97
CA TYR A 6 -7.44 -11.60 2.42
C TYR A 6 -8.91 -11.82 2.03
N ILE A 7 -9.49 -12.92 2.50
CA ILE A 7 -10.84 -13.37 2.14
C ILE A 7 -11.90 -12.31 2.52
N GLU A 8 -11.86 -11.80 3.74
CA GLU A 8 -12.80 -10.79 4.23
C GLU A 8 -12.67 -9.47 3.45
N ALA A 9 -11.44 -9.04 3.16
CA ALA A 9 -11.22 -7.85 2.34
C ALA A 9 -11.78 -8.04 0.92
N ALA A 10 -11.69 -9.25 0.34
CA ALA A 10 -12.27 -9.54 -0.97
C ALA A 10 -13.80 -9.41 -0.95
N VAL A 11 -14.45 -9.89 0.12
CA VAL A 11 -15.91 -9.75 0.31
C VAL A 11 -16.29 -8.28 0.45
N ASN A 12 -15.59 -7.53 1.31
CA ASN A 12 -15.87 -6.12 1.54
C ASN A 12 -15.65 -5.27 0.28
N LEU A 13 -14.57 -5.50 -0.47
CA LEU A 13 -14.29 -4.77 -1.71
C LEU A 13 -15.34 -5.07 -2.80
N ARG A 14 -15.77 -6.33 -2.94
CA ARG A 14 -16.83 -6.67 -3.90
C ARG A 14 -18.15 -6.01 -3.55
N ARG A 15 -18.51 -5.99 -2.25
CA ARG A 15 -19.69 -5.27 -1.78
C ARG A 15 -19.60 -3.77 -2.08
N ALA A 16 -18.49 -3.12 -1.73
CA ALA A 16 -18.29 -1.70 -1.98
C ALA A 16 -18.33 -1.33 -3.47
N ILE A 17 -17.79 -2.19 -4.35
CA ILE A 17 -17.89 -1.99 -5.80
C ILE A 17 -19.34 -2.06 -6.28
N ALA A 18 -20.12 -3.01 -5.76
CA ALA A 18 -21.54 -3.12 -6.10
C ALA A 18 -22.32 -1.89 -5.64
N GLU A 19 -22.12 -1.45 -4.39
CA GLU A 19 -22.71 -0.23 -3.83
C GLU A 19 -22.35 1.01 -4.66
N ALA A 20 -21.06 1.18 -5.02
CA ALA A 20 -20.62 2.31 -5.84
C ALA A 20 -21.17 2.27 -7.27
N THR A 21 -21.36 1.08 -7.84
CA THR A 21 -21.99 0.91 -9.16
C THR A 21 -23.47 1.26 -9.11
N GLU A 22 -24.20 0.80 -8.09
CA GLU A 22 -25.62 1.13 -7.88
C GLU A 22 -25.83 2.63 -7.66
N ALA A 23 -24.91 3.29 -6.96
CA ALA A 23 -24.90 4.73 -6.76
C ALA A 23 -24.45 5.55 -7.99
N GLY A 24 -24.08 4.92 -9.11
CA GLY A 24 -23.62 5.60 -10.33
C GLY A 24 -22.22 6.22 -10.23
N LEU A 25 -21.43 5.80 -9.25
CA LEU A 25 -20.03 6.23 -9.02
C LEU A 25 -19.01 5.34 -9.75
N LEU A 26 -19.45 4.19 -10.28
CA LEU A 26 -18.70 3.27 -11.14
C LEU A 26 -19.61 2.77 -12.26
N GLY A 27 -19.01 2.18 -13.30
CA GLY A 27 -19.72 1.65 -14.47
C GLY A 27 -19.73 2.63 -15.63
N LYS A 28 -20.84 2.68 -16.37
CA LYS A 28 -20.97 3.54 -17.55
C LYS A 28 -21.47 4.93 -17.20
N ASN A 29 -20.95 5.93 -17.88
CA ASN A 29 -21.35 7.33 -17.82
C ASN A 29 -21.43 7.82 -16.36
N ILE A 30 -20.34 7.65 -15.61
CA ILE A 30 -20.26 7.95 -14.17
C ILE A 30 -20.78 9.36 -13.93
N MET A 31 -21.80 9.49 -13.08
CA MET A 31 -22.44 10.76 -12.75
C MET A 31 -22.85 11.63 -13.96
N GLY A 32 -23.10 11.03 -15.13
CA GLY A 32 -23.47 11.76 -16.36
C GLY A 32 -22.31 12.47 -17.07
N THR A 33 -21.06 12.15 -16.73
CA THR A 33 -19.85 12.83 -17.25
C THR A 33 -19.41 12.40 -18.66
N GLY A 34 -19.98 11.32 -19.20
CA GLY A 34 -19.53 10.66 -20.43
C GLY A 34 -18.30 9.76 -20.24
N PHE A 35 -17.81 9.59 -19.01
CA PHE A 35 -16.67 8.73 -18.68
C PHE A 35 -17.14 7.38 -18.13
N ASP A 36 -16.57 6.30 -18.69
CA ASP A 36 -16.84 4.91 -18.28
C ASP A 36 -15.66 4.36 -17.48
N PHE A 37 -15.90 3.75 -16.33
CA PHE A 37 -14.88 3.05 -15.56
C PHE A 37 -15.44 1.88 -14.75
N GLU A 38 -14.99 0.67 -15.08
CA GLU A 38 -15.34 -0.56 -14.38
C GLU A 38 -14.18 -1.04 -13.49
N LEU A 39 -14.52 -1.52 -12.29
CA LEU A 39 -13.55 -1.98 -11.31
C LEU A 39 -13.80 -3.44 -10.93
N PHE A 40 -12.73 -4.24 -10.93
CA PHE A 40 -12.81 -5.68 -10.64
C PHE A 40 -11.83 -6.09 -9.53
N VAL A 41 -12.30 -6.97 -8.65
CA VAL A 41 -11.45 -7.61 -7.62
C VAL A 41 -10.98 -8.97 -8.13
N HIS A 42 -9.70 -9.06 -8.47
CA HIS A 42 -9.01 -10.32 -8.71
C HIS A 42 -8.24 -10.76 -7.47
N THR A 43 -8.48 -11.98 -6.99
CA THR A 43 -7.78 -12.59 -5.85
C THR A 43 -6.68 -13.54 -6.32
N GLY A 44 -5.45 -13.35 -5.84
CA GLY A 44 -4.32 -14.23 -6.13
C GLY A 44 -4.39 -15.56 -5.37
N ALA A 45 -3.38 -16.42 -5.60
CA ALA A 45 -3.31 -17.78 -5.05
C ALA A 45 -2.18 -17.95 -4.00
N GLY A 46 -1.98 -16.96 -3.13
CA GLY A 46 -1.09 -17.08 -1.96
C GLY A 46 0.43 -17.03 -2.23
N ARG A 47 0.88 -16.48 -3.36
CA ARG A 47 2.31 -16.36 -3.67
C ARG A 47 2.84 -14.96 -3.37
N TYR A 48 3.84 -14.86 -2.48
CA TYR A 48 4.50 -13.59 -2.13
C TYR A 48 5.07 -12.87 -3.36
N ILE A 49 5.63 -13.62 -4.34
CA ILE A 49 6.19 -13.04 -5.57
C ILE A 49 5.16 -12.26 -6.39
N CYS A 50 3.85 -12.54 -6.26
CA CYS A 50 2.80 -11.76 -6.91
C CYS A 50 2.67 -10.33 -6.37
N GLY A 51 3.42 -9.95 -5.34
CA GLY A 51 3.57 -8.56 -4.93
C GLY A 51 4.51 -7.75 -5.83
N GLU A 52 5.38 -8.41 -6.60
CA GLU A 52 6.20 -7.74 -7.62
C GLU A 52 5.34 -7.39 -8.84
N GLU A 53 5.50 -6.18 -9.35
CA GLU A 53 4.67 -5.56 -10.39
C GLU A 53 4.44 -6.47 -11.63
N THR A 54 5.51 -7.02 -12.20
CA THR A 54 5.39 -7.80 -13.44
C THR A 54 4.90 -9.23 -13.20
N ALA A 55 5.27 -9.82 -12.06
CA ALA A 55 4.74 -11.10 -11.60
C ALA A 55 3.25 -11.02 -11.29
N LEU A 56 2.79 -9.91 -10.70
CA LEU A 56 1.38 -9.60 -10.48
C LEU A 56 0.62 -9.59 -11.80
N ILE A 57 1.12 -8.89 -12.81
CA ILE A 57 0.51 -8.83 -14.13
C ILE A 57 0.43 -10.23 -14.76
N ASN A 58 1.50 -11.04 -14.69
CA ASN A 58 1.46 -12.41 -15.18
C ASN A 58 0.41 -13.26 -14.44
N SER A 59 0.31 -13.12 -13.11
CA SER A 59 -0.70 -13.80 -12.32
C SER A 59 -2.12 -13.37 -12.70
N LEU A 60 -2.33 -12.07 -12.93
CA LEU A 60 -3.61 -11.51 -13.35
C LEU A 60 -4.05 -12.05 -14.72
N GLU A 61 -3.10 -12.26 -15.63
CA GLU A 61 -3.32 -12.86 -16.95
C GLU A 61 -3.47 -14.40 -16.91
N GLY A 62 -3.48 -15.02 -15.72
CA GLY A 62 -3.62 -16.47 -15.56
C GLY A 62 -2.34 -17.27 -15.83
N ARG A 63 -1.18 -16.61 -15.95
CA ARG A 63 0.13 -17.25 -16.13
C ARG A 63 0.79 -17.53 -14.79
N ARG A 64 1.87 -18.32 -14.80
CA ARG A 64 2.75 -18.46 -13.63
C ARG A 64 3.34 -17.09 -13.31
N ALA A 65 3.36 -16.74 -12.02
CA ALA A 65 3.84 -15.45 -11.50
C ALA A 65 5.37 -15.34 -11.50
N ASN A 66 6.00 -15.58 -12.64
CA ASN A 66 7.42 -15.29 -12.84
C ASN A 66 7.53 -13.82 -13.25
N PRO A 67 8.45 -13.03 -12.66
CA PRO A 67 8.70 -11.67 -13.12
C PRO A 67 9.08 -11.64 -14.61
N ARG A 68 8.71 -10.56 -15.29
CA ARG A 68 9.12 -10.30 -16.69
C ARG A 68 10.43 -9.51 -16.67
N SER A 69 11.34 -9.81 -17.58
CA SER A 69 12.51 -8.96 -17.82
C SER A 69 12.04 -7.58 -18.33
N LYS A 70 12.58 -6.51 -17.75
CA LYS A 70 12.42 -5.14 -18.24
C LYS A 70 13.60 -4.84 -19.18
N PRO A 71 13.43 -4.19 -20.35
CA PRO A 71 12.19 -3.68 -20.98
C PRO A 71 11.37 -4.75 -21.76
N PRO A 72 10.08 -4.50 -22.08
CA PRO A 72 9.33 -3.24 -21.88
C PRO A 72 8.83 -3.03 -20.44
N PHE A 73 8.67 -1.77 -20.05
CA PHE A 73 8.09 -1.40 -18.75
C PHE A 73 6.54 -1.49 -18.78
N PRO A 74 5.88 -1.85 -17.67
CA PRO A 74 4.41 -1.99 -17.62
C PRO A 74 3.63 -0.73 -18.03
N ALA A 75 4.15 0.45 -17.72
CA ALA A 75 3.57 1.72 -18.14
C ALA A 75 3.44 1.84 -19.66
N THR A 76 4.31 1.17 -20.43
CA THR A 76 4.24 1.10 -21.90
C THR A 76 3.50 -0.15 -22.36
N SER A 77 3.80 -1.32 -21.77
CA SER A 77 3.16 -2.59 -22.11
C SER A 77 3.09 -3.50 -20.87
N GLY A 78 1.96 -3.46 -20.18
CA GLY A 78 1.67 -4.19 -18.95
C GLY A 78 0.64 -5.30 -19.17
N ALA A 79 -0.53 -5.16 -18.52
CA ALA A 79 -1.60 -6.15 -18.56
C ALA A 79 -2.18 -6.29 -19.98
N TRP A 80 -2.17 -7.53 -20.49
CA TRP A 80 -2.58 -7.87 -21.86
C TRP A 80 -1.92 -6.99 -22.94
N GLY A 81 -0.67 -6.57 -22.67
CA GLY A 81 0.12 -5.74 -23.57
C GLY A 81 -0.29 -4.26 -23.64
N LYS A 82 -1.24 -3.81 -22.79
CA LYS A 82 -1.71 -2.42 -22.76
C LYS A 82 -0.91 -1.57 -21.75
N PRO A 83 -0.79 -0.25 -21.97
CA PRO A 83 -0.27 0.66 -20.96
C PRO A 83 -0.95 0.46 -19.61
N THR A 84 -0.19 0.14 -18.57
CA THR A 84 -0.74 -0.20 -17.25
C THR A 84 0.09 0.42 -16.14
N CYS A 85 -0.55 1.18 -15.26
CA CYS A 85 0.05 1.66 -14.03
C CYS A 85 -0.30 0.71 -12.88
N VAL A 86 0.72 0.17 -12.20
CA VAL A 86 0.52 -0.64 -10.99
C VAL A 86 0.90 0.21 -9.78
N ASN A 87 -0.08 0.48 -8.93
CA ASN A 87 0.11 1.25 -7.70
C ASN A 87 -0.31 0.43 -6.48
N ASN A 88 0.35 0.67 -5.35
CA ASN A 88 -0.08 0.12 -4.07
C ASN A 88 -1.45 0.72 -3.67
N VAL A 89 -2.21 -0.01 -2.86
CA VAL A 89 -3.49 0.44 -2.31
C VAL A 89 -3.35 1.77 -1.58
N GLU A 90 -2.35 1.90 -0.70
CA GLU A 90 -2.09 3.12 0.08
C GLU A 90 -1.87 4.34 -0.83
N THR A 91 -1.08 4.18 -1.91
CA THR A 91 -0.85 5.22 -2.90
C THR A 91 -2.15 5.71 -3.54
N LEU A 92 -3.04 4.79 -3.94
CA LEU A 92 -4.33 5.15 -4.54
C LEU A 92 -5.29 5.77 -3.52
N CYS A 93 -5.25 5.33 -2.26
CA CYS A 93 -6.06 5.89 -1.17
C CYS A 93 -5.70 7.34 -0.84
N ASN A 94 -4.46 7.78 -1.11
CA ASN A 94 -4.06 9.16 -0.88
C ASN A 94 -4.57 10.14 -1.97
N VAL A 95 -4.89 9.63 -3.18
CA VAL A 95 -5.28 10.47 -4.33
C VAL A 95 -6.53 11.33 -4.06
N PRO A 96 -7.66 10.80 -3.52
CA PRO A 96 -8.84 11.62 -3.27
C PRO A 96 -8.57 12.81 -2.33
N ALA A 97 -7.80 12.61 -1.26
CA ALA A 97 -7.47 13.67 -0.32
C ALA A 97 -6.55 14.73 -0.95
N ILE A 98 -5.59 14.31 -1.78
CA ILE A 98 -4.73 15.23 -2.55
C ILE A 98 -5.55 16.06 -3.54
N LEU A 99 -6.51 15.45 -4.24
CA LEU A 99 -7.39 16.18 -5.17
C LEU A 99 -8.29 17.19 -4.44
N ALA A 100 -8.80 16.81 -3.27
CA ALA A 100 -9.71 17.67 -2.50
C ALA A 100 -9.01 18.87 -1.84
N ASN A 101 -7.79 18.69 -1.33
CA ASN A 101 -7.09 19.71 -0.54
C ASN A 101 -5.91 20.37 -1.28
N GLY A 102 -5.49 19.81 -2.41
CA GLY A 102 -4.36 20.30 -3.21
C GLY A 102 -3.00 19.69 -2.83
N VAL A 103 -2.05 19.81 -3.76
CA VAL A 103 -0.70 19.23 -3.63
C VAL A 103 0.10 19.89 -2.50
N GLU A 104 0.00 21.21 -2.34
CA GLU A 104 0.71 21.96 -1.30
C GLU A 104 0.29 21.52 0.10
N TRP A 105 -1.01 21.28 0.32
CA TRP A 105 -1.50 20.70 1.57
C TRP A 105 -0.83 19.36 1.87
N TYR A 106 -0.77 18.46 0.90
CA TYR A 106 -0.20 17.12 1.10
C TYR A 106 1.31 17.19 1.37
N GLN A 107 2.03 18.07 0.66
CA GLN A 107 3.46 18.32 0.90
C GLN A 107 3.70 18.86 2.31
N ASN A 108 2.88 19.80 2.77
CA ASN A 108 3.02 20.45 4.07
C ASN A 108 2.67 19.57 5.29
N ILE A 109 2.09 18.37 5.08
CA ILE A 109 1.90 17.41 6.19
C ILE A 109 3.23 16.82 6.64
N SER A 110 4.16 16.60 5.71
CA SER A 110 5.43 15.91 5.97
C SER A 110 6.36 16.74 6.87
N LYS A 111 7.13 16.04 7.71
CA LYS A 111 8.25 16.59 8.51
C LYS A 111 9.60 16.43 7.79
N SER A 112 9.61 15.97 6.54
CA SER A 112 10.82 15.66 5.76
C SER A 112 10.75 16.24 4.34
N LYS A 113 11.76 15.93 3.51
CA LYS A 113 11.76 16.27 2.08
C LYS A 113 10.75 15.46 1.25
N ASP A 114 10.28 14.33 1.79
CA ASP A 114 9.22 13.52 1.19
C ASP A 114 7.85 14.16 1.49
N ALA A 115 6.76 13.68 0.89
CA ALA A 115 5.44 14.32 0.98
C ALA A 115 4.38 13.43 1.63
N GLY A 116 3.53 14.05 2.45
CA GLY A 116 2.35 13.43 3.04
C GLY A 116 2.63 12.50 4.21
N THR A 117 1.76 11.50 4.33
CA THR A 117 1.72 10.53 5.43
C THR A 117 2.02 9.13 4.94
N LYS A 118 2.31 8.25 5.89
CA LYS A 118 2.42 6.81 5.69
C LYS A 118 1.84 6.06 6.86
N LEU A 119 1.19 4.92 6.59
CA LEU A 119 0.89 3.90 7.59
C LEU A 119 2.19 3.24 8.04
N MET A 120 2.64 3.60 9.24
CA MET A 120 3.87 3.10 9.86
C MET A 120 3.57 2.48 11.21
N GLY A 121 4.40 1.56 11.67
CA GLY A 121 4.17 0.94 12.97
C GLY A 121 5.12 -0.20 13.29
N PHE A 122 5.11 -0.61 14.55
CA PHE A 122 5.82 -1.79 15.01
C PHE A 122 4.87 -2.97 15.11
N SER A 123 5.23 -4.04 14.39
CA SER A 123 4.75 -5.38 14.68
C SER A 123 5.70 -6.09 15.65
N GLY A 124 5.25 -7.19 16.26
CA GLY A 124 6.12 -8.04 17.09
C GLY A 124 6.03 -7.76 18.60
N ARG A 125 7.18 -7.62 19.27
CA ARG A 125 7.31 -7.68 20.74
C ARG A 125 7.32 -6.31 21.44
N VAL A 126 6.56 -5.37 20.89
CA VAL A 126 6.22 -4.10 21.54
C VAL A 126 5.00 -4.25 22.44
N LYS A 127 4.76 -3.30 23.35
CA LYS A 127 3.59 -3.34 24.25
C LYS A 127 2.28 -3.23 23.47
N ASN A 128 2.21 -2.25 22.58
CA ASN A 128 1.05 -1.96 21.75
C ASN A 128 1.40 -2.13 20.26
N PRO A 129 1.36 -3.35 19.70
CA PRO A 129 1.62 -3.55 18.27
C PRO A 129 0.49 -2.93 17.45
N GLY A 130 0.83 -2.18 16.41
CA GLY A 130 -0.15 -1.42 15.66
C GLY A 130 0.41 -0.76 14.40
N LEU A 131 -0.49 -0.07 13.70
CA LEU A 131 -0.20 0.81 12.57
C LEU A 131 -0.87 2.15 12.85
N TRP A 132 -0.14 3.23 12.57
CA TRP A 132 -0.60 4.60 12.71
C TRP A 132 -0.30 5.35 11.42
N GLU A 133 -1.22 6.21 11.00
CA GLU A 133 -0.96 7.12 9.90
C GLU A 133 -0.16 8.31 10.45
N LEU A 134 1.08 8.45 9.99
CA LEU A 134 2.02 9.42 10.52
C LEU A 134 2.71 10.17 9.37
N PRO A 135 3.08 11.45 9.56
CA PRO A 135 3.86 12.18 8.58
C PRO A 135 5.18 11.50 8.27
N PHE A 136 5.62 11.54 7.01
CA PHE A 136 7.02 11.23 6.68
C PHE A 136 7.97 12.13 7.49
N GLY A 137 9.12 11.60 7.90
CA GLY A 137 10.04 12.25 8.84
C GLY A 137 9.77 11.93 10.33
N THR A 138 8.73 11.14 10.62
CA THR A 138 8.50 10.61 11.97
C THR A 138 9.48 9.49 12.27
N THR A 139 10.29 9.64 13.32
CA THR A 139 11.40 8.71 13.60
C THR A 139 10.90 7.36 14.13
N ALA A 140 11.70 6.31 13.93
CA ALA A 140 11.38 5.00 14.48
C ALA A 140 11.33 5.01 16.02
N ARG A 141 12.08 5.90 16.69
CA ARG A 141 11.99 6.11 18.14
C ARG A 141 10.61 6.60 18.55
N GLU A 142 10.09 7.65 17.89
CA GLU A 142 8.77 8.22 18.17
C GLU A 142 7.71 7.10 18.08
N ILE A 143 7.73 6.33 16.99
CA ILE A 143 6.79 5.22 16.78
C ILE A 143 6.96 4.12 17.86
N LEU A 144 8.19 3.77 18.23
CA LEU A 144 8.45 2.71 19.21
C LEU A 144 8.04 3.10 20.62
N GLU A 145 8.46 4.28 21.07
CA GLU A 145 8.35 4.70 22.47
C GLU A 145 6.98 5.34 22.74
N ASP A 146 6.52 6.25 21.87
CA ASP A 146 5.31 7.04 22.12
C ASP A 146 4.04 6.30 21.67
N TYR A 147 4.06 5.69 20.49
CA TYR A 147 2.88 5.01 19.93
C TYR A 147 2.80 3.55 20.39
N ALA A 148 3.90 2.79 20.28
CA ALA A 148 3.91 1.38 20.65
C ALA A 148 4.18 1.13 22.15
N GLY A 149 4.52 2.16 22.93
CA GLY A 149 4.73 2.08 24.38
C GLY A 149 6.03 1.37 24.80
N GLY A 150 6.97 1.22 23.87
CA GLY A 150 8.22 0.51 24.04
C GLY A 150 8.09 -1.02 23.94
N MET A 151 9.14 -1.71 24.37
CA MET A 151 9.19 -3.18 24.38
C MET A 151 8.32 -3.78 25.48
N ARG A 152 7.81 -5.00 25.27
CA ARG A 152 7.15 -5.77 26.34
C ARG A 152 8.05 -5.94 27.54
N ASP A 153 7.45 -6.07 28.72
CA ASP A 153 8.18 -6.15 29.98
C ASP A 153 9.23 -7.26 29.98
N GLY A 154 10.42 -6.94 30.50
CA GLY A 154 11.58 -7.83 30.52
C GLY A 154 12.34 -7.96 29.19
N LEU A 155 11.86 -7.32 28.11
CA LEU A 155 12.57 -7.29 26.82
C LEU A 155 13.30 -5.96 26.61
N LYS A 156 14.40 -6.04 25.86
CA LYS A 156 15.15 -4.87 25.38
C LYS A 156 15.11 -4.84 23.87
N PHE A 157 15.11 -3.63 23.32
CA PHE A 157 15.24 -3.43 21.89
C PHE A 157 16.59 -3.96 21.41
N LYS A 158 16.62 -4.57 20.22
CA LYS A 158 17.87 -5.06 19.61
C LYS A 158 17.94 -4.68 18.15
N ALA A 159 16.88 -4.95 17.41
CA ALA A 159 16.75 -4.60 16.01
C ALA A 159 15.29 -4.61 15.57
N TRP A 160 15.02 -3.97 14.42
CA TRP A 160 13.76 -4.06 13.70
C TRP A 160 13.99 -4.17 12.19
N GLN A 161 12.93 -4.44 11.44
CA GLN A 161 12.96 -4.52 9.98
C GLN A 161 11.91 -3.53 9.41
N PRO A 162 12.33 -2.40 8.81
CA PRO A 162 11.41 -1.29 8.47
C PRO A 162 10.52 -1.53 7.24
N GLY A 163 10.93 -2.38 6.29
CA GLY A 163 10.23 -2.58 5.01
C GLY A 163 9.81 -4.02 4.75
N GLY A 164 9.67 -4.83 5.80
CA GLY A 164 9.43 -6.27 5.68
C GLY A 164 10.66 -7.03 5.19
N ALA A 165 10.46 -8.27 4.74
CA ALA A 165 11.54 -9.23 4.49
C ALA A 165 12.58 -8.80 3.43
N GLY A 166 12.31 -7.74 2.65
CA GLY A 166 13.23 -7.19 1.66
C GLY A 166 14.26 -6.19 2.19
N THR A 167 14.22 -5.82 3.48
CA THR A 167 15.14 -4.85 4.07
C THR A 167 16.06 -5.49 5.12
N ASP A 168 17.24 -4.91 5.31
CA ASP A 168 18.13 -5.28 6.41
C ASP A 168 17.54 -4.96 7.78
N PHE A 169 18.15 -5.55 8.81
CA PHE A 169 17.86 -5.21 10.20
C PHE A 169 18.50 -3.88 10.58
N LEU A 170 17.70 -2.96 11.08
CA LEU A 170 18.17 -1.73 11.70
C LEU A 170 18.28 -1.92 13.22
N THR A 171 19.31 -1.35 13.82
CA THR A 171 19.58 -1.38 15.25
C THR A 171 19.29 -0.04 15.91
N GLU A 172 19.44 0.03 17.25
CA GLU A 172 19.27 1.25 18.05
C GLU A 172 19.93 2.51 17.46
N ALA A 173 21.07 2.36 16.78
CA ALA A 173 21.79 3.47 16.13
C ALA A 173 20.98 4.20 15.04
N HIS A 174 19.91 3.59 14.55
CA HIS A 174 19.07 4.15 13.48
C HIS A 174 17.73 4.69 13.99
N LEU A 175 17.42 4.57 15.29
CA LEU A 175 16.08 4.89 15.82
C LEU A 175 15.70 6.36 15.61
N ASP A 176 16.70 7.23 15.57
CA ASP A 176 16.54 8.68 15.44
C ASP A 176 16.63 9.18 13.98
N LEU A 177 16.73 8.27 13.01
CA LEU A 177 16.67 8.65 11.59
C LEU A 177 15.22 9.06 11.24
N PRO A 178 15.06 10.18 10.50
CA PRO A 178 13.76 10.63 9.98
C PRO A 178 13.24 9.74 8.84
#